data_AF-A0A2M8JI75-F1
#
_entry.id   AF-A0A2M8JI75-F1
#
_cell.length_a   1.000
_cell.length_b   1.000
_cell.length_c   1.000
_cell.angle_alpha   90.00
_cell.angle_beta   90.00
_cell.angle_gamma   90.00
#
_symmetry.space_group_name_H-M   'P 1'
#
loop_
_entity.id
_entity.type
_entity.pdbx_description
1 polymer ?
#
loop_
_entity_poly.entity_id
_entity_poly.type
_entity_poly.pdbx_seq_one_letter_code
_entity_poly.pdbx_strand_id
1 'polypeptide(L)'
;MKKLLLVAFLTLGINAMNAQEKKPQVVEASCGQCQFGMKGKAGCDLAVRIDGKTYFVDGTDINKHGDAHADDGFCSAIRKAEVVGEIKNDRFVASSFKLLPLKKEDHNNHDGHQH
;
A
#
# COMPACT_ATOMS: atom_id res chain seq x y z
N MET A 1 49.38 -46.84 12.39
CA MET A 1 47.99 -47.33 12.26
C MET A 1 47.08 -46.22 12.81
N LYS A 2 46.46 -45.40 11.96
CA LYS A 2 45.04 -45.51 11.56
C LYS A 2 44.19 -45.61 12.84
N LYS A 3 43.51 -44.55 13.29
CA LYS A 3 42.20 -44.17 12.73
C LYS A 3 42.00 -42.65 12.73
N LEU A 4 41.80 -42.15 11.52
CA LEU A 4 41.17 -40.88 11.19
C LEU A 4 39.70 -40.96 11.64
N LEU A 5 39.28 -40.13 12.60
CA LEU A 5 37.87 -39.90 12.88
C LEU A 5 37.57 -38.45 12.52
N LEU A 6 37.24 -38.28 11.24
CA LEU A 6 36.75 -37.05 10.63
C LEU A 6 35.28 -36.91 11.04
N VAL A 7 35.00 -36.18 12.11
CA VAL A 7 33.62 -35.81 12.48
C VAL A 7 33.21 -34.66 11.57
N ALA A 8 32.67 -35.01 10.40
CA ALA A 8 31.98 -34.08 9.53
C ALA A 8 30.68 -33.65 10.22
N PHE A 9 30.72 -32.53 10.95
CA PHE A 9 29.52 -31.81 11.38
C PHE A 9 28.86 -31.21 10.12
N LEU A 10 28.08 -32.04 9.44
CA LEU A 10 27.20 -31.64 8.36
C LEU A 10 25.98 -30.96 8.98
N THR A 11 26.14 -29.74 9.49
CA THR A 11 25.00 -28.89 9.81
C THR A 11 24.36 -28.45 8.50
N LEU A 12 23.46 -29.28 7.98
CA LEU A 12 22.46 -28.87 7.00
C LEU A 12 21.71 -27.68 7.62
N GLY A 13 22.09 -26.47 7.20
CA GLY A 13 21.37 -25.26 7.50
C GLY A 13 19.97 -25.37 6.88
N ILE A 14 18.97 -25.56 7.73
CA ILE A 14 17.57 -25.47 7.33
C ILE A 14 17.33 -23.99 7.06
N ASN A 15 17.51 -23.56 5.80
CA ASN A 15 17.04 -22.25 5.36
C ASN A 15 15.52 -22.33 5.27
N ALA A 16 14.84 -22.26 6.41
CA ALA A 16 13.41 -22.03 6.46
C ALA A 16 13.17 -20.62 5.94
N MET A 17 12.94 -20.49 4.63
CA MET A 17 12.39 -19.29 4.03
C MET A 17 10.97 -19.15 4.59
N ASN A 18 10.86 -18.40 5.69
CA ASN A 18 9.58 -18.08 6.29
C ASN A 18 8.85 -17.17 5.31
N ALA A 19 8.05 -17.77 4.42
CA ALA A 19 7.15 -17.04 3.55
C ALA A 19 6.05 -16.47 4.44
N GLN A 20 6.30 -15.30 5.02
CA GLN A 20 5.32 -14.63 5.84
C GLN A 20 4.13 -14.27 4.95
N GLU A 21 2.96 -14.87 5.21
CA GLU A 21 1.76 -14.57 4.45
C GLU A 21 1.40 -13.08 4.64
N LYS A 22 1.27 -12.37 3.52
CA LYS A 22 0.90 -10.95 3.48
C LYS A 22 -0.61 -10.86 3.72
N LYS A 23 -1.01 -10.25 4.85
CA LYS A 23 -2.42 -10.08 5.19
C LYS A 23 -3.00 -8.79 4.58
N PRO A 24 -4.29 -8.78 4.19
CA PRO A 24 -4.98 -7.56 3.82
C PRO A 24 -5.02 -6.56 4.96
N GLN A 25 -4.89 -5.27 4.63
CA GLN A 25 -5.03 -4.16 5.57
C GLN A 25 -5.69 -2.96 4.89
N VAL A 26 -6.47 -2.19 5.65
CA VAL A 26 -7.10 -0.96 5.13
C VAL A 26 -6.23 0.23 5.48
N VAL A 27 -5.83 0.97 4.45
CA VAL A 27 -4.88 2.09 4.55
C VAL A 27 -5.45 3.31 3.84
N GLU A 28 -4.87 4.47 4.12
CA GLU A 28 -5.13 5.66 3.30
C GLU A 28 -4.32 5.55 2.00
N ALA A 29 -4.93 5.91 0.88
CA ALA A 29 -4.31 5.89 -0.44
C ALA A 29 -4.65 7.18 -1.21
N SER A 30 -3.64 7.75 -1.86
CA SER A 30 -3.76 9.04 -2.54
C SER A 30 -2.55 9.31 -3.46
N CYS A 31 -2.50 10.47 -4.10
CA CYS A 31 -1.31 10.95 -4.78
C CYS A 31 -0.25 11.35 -3.74
N GLY A 32 0.95 10.77 -3.84
CA GLY A 32 2.05 11.03 -2.91
C GLY A 32 2.49 12.50 -2.91
N GLN A 33 2.59 13.10 -4.09
CA GLN A 33 3.04 14.47 -4.26
C GLN A 33 1.95 15.48 -3.86
N CYS A 34 0.72 15.30 -4.35
CA CYS A 34 -0.36 16.27 -4.16
C CYS A 34 -0.90 16.24 -2.72
N GLN A 35 -1.23 15.06 -2.20
CA GLN A 35 -1.99 14.92 -0.95
C GLN A 35 -1.11 14.57 0.25
N PHE A 36 0.04 13.91 0.03
CA PHE A 36 0.95 13.49 1.10
C PHE A 36 2.24 14.31 1.19
N GLY A 37 2.48 15.25 0.27
CA GLY A 37 3.67 16.12 0.29
C GLY A 37 4.99 15.37 0.11
N MET A 38 4.96 14.19 -0.51
CA MET A 38 6.15 13.37 -0.73
C MET A 38 7.08 14.00 -1.77
N LYS A 39 8.38 14.01 -1.47
CA LYS A 39 9.41 14.44 -2.42
C LYS A 39 9.68 13.31 -3.43
N GLY A 40 9.78 13.65 -4.71
CA GLY A 40 9.99 12.69 -5.79
C GLY A 40 10.07 13.40 -7.14
N LYS A 41 10.05 12.63 -8.23
CA LYS A 41 9.85 13.22 -9.57
C LYS A 41 8.50 13.96 -9.57
N ALA A 42 8.45 15.08 -10.30
CA ALA A 42 7.18 15.77 -10.52
C ALA A 42 6.23 14.81 -11.25
N GLY A 43 5.04 14.58 -10.69
CA GLY A 43 4.11 13.59 -11.19
C GLY A 43 2.95 13.31 -10.24
N CYS A 44 2.06 12.41 -10.68
CA CYS A 44 0.89 11.94 -9.92
C CYS A 44 1.10 10.48 -9.51
N ASP A 45 2.03 10.23 -8.60
CA ASP A 45 2.37 8.85 -8.21
C ASP A 45 1.47 8.37 -7.08
N LEU A 46 0.96 7.15 -7.21
CA LEU A 46 0.15 6.52 -6.18
C LEU A 46 1.00 6.26 -4.93
N ALA A 47 0.45 6.60 -3.78
CA ALA A 47 1.05 6.37 -2.48
C ALA A 47 0.02 5.83 -1.48
N VAL A 48 0.51 5.11 -0.48
CA VAL A 48 -0.27 4.68 0.69
C VAL A 48 0.34 5.23 1.97
N ARG A 49 -0.51 5.47 2.98
CA ARG A 49 -0.07 5.80 4.34
C ARG A 49 -0.38 4.62 5.26
N ILE A 50 0.69 4.02 5.79
CA ILE A 50 0.65 2.86 6.69
C ILE A 50 1.28 3.30 8.00
N ASP A 51 0.53 3.21 9.09
CA ASP A 51 0.96 3.63 10.44
C ASP A 51 1.57 5.04 10.46
N GLY A 52 0.95 5.98 9.73
CA GLY A 52 1.38 7.38 9.63
C GLY A 52 2.57 7.62 8.69
N LYS A 53 3.26 6.58 8.20
CA LYS A 53 4.36 6.72 7.22
C LYS A 53 3.85 6.49 5.80
N THR A 54 4.29 7.33 4.87
CA THR A 54 3.87 7.31 3.48
C THR A 54 4.86 6.57 2.59
N TYR A 55 4.36 5.76 1.67
CA TYR A 55 5.15 4.96 0.74
C TYR A 55 4.57 5.11 -0.66
N PHE A 56 5.43 5.35 -1.65
CA PHE A 56 5.02 5.20 -3.05
C PHE A 56 4.70 3.73 -3.32
N VAL A 57 3.70 3.50 -4.17
CA VAL A 57 3.22 2.16 -4.51
C VAL A 57 3.89 1.67 -5.79
N ASP A 58 4.32 0.42 -5.78
CA ASP A 58 4.68 -0.35 -6.97
C ASP A 58 3.63 -1.44 -7.22
N GLY A 59 3.46 -1.83 -8.49
CA GLY A 59 2.55 -2.92 -8.90
C GLY A 59 1.17 -2.45 -9.39
N THR A 60 0.79 -1.21 -9.10
CA THR A 60 -0.37 -0.53 -9.69
C THR A 60 -0.11 0.96 -9.79
N ASP A 61 -0.92 1.67 -10.57
CA ASP A 61 -0.76 3.09 -10.88
C ASP A 61 -2.04 3.85 -10.58
N ILE A 62 -1.93 5.16 -10.33
CA ILE A 62 -3.04 6.03 -9.92
C ILE A 62 -4.24 5.93 -10.88
N ASN A 63 -3.97 5.90 -12.19
CA ASN A 63 -4.99 5.89 -13.25
C ASN A 63 -5.68 4.52 -13.43
N LYS A 64 -5.16 3.45 -12.82
CA LYS A 64 -5.80 2.11 -12.84
C LYS A 64 -7.01 2.03 -11.90
N HIS A 65 -7.24 3.07 -11.11
CA HIS A 65 -8.28 3.11 -10.08
C HIS A 65 -9.31 4.21 -10.30
N GLY A 66 -9.30 4.86 -11.47
CA GLY A 66 -10.19 5.95 -11.84
C GLY A 66 -9.42 7.14 -12.43
N ASP A 67 -10.15 8.22 -12.72
CA ASP A 67 -9.54 9.50 -13.07
C ASP A 67 -8.89 10.10 -11.81
N ALA A 68 -7.58 10.30 -11.87
CA ALA A 68 -6.83 10.86 -10.75
C ALA A 68 -7.26 12.29 -10.39
N HIS A 69 -7.82 13.05 -11.32
CA HIS A 69 -8.19 14.46 -11.14
C HIS A 69 -9.68 14.69 -10.91
N ALA A 70 -10.51 13.64 -10.92
CA ALA A 70 -11.90 13.77 -10.48
C ALA A 70 -11.97 14.24 -9.01
N ASP A 71 -13.14 14.71 -8.57
CA ASP A 71 -13.35 15.18 -7.20
C ASP A 71 -13.03 14.10 -6.15
N ASP A 72 -13.28 12.83 -6.50
CA ASP A 72 -12.95 11.67 -5.68
C ASP A 72 -11.65 10.96 -6.10
N GLY A 73 -10.96 11.51 -7.09
CA GLY A 73 -9.69 11.06 -7.63
C GLY A 73 -8.54 11.26 -6.65
N PHE A 74 -7.48 10.48 -6.82
CA PHE A 74 -6.37 10.46 -5.88
C PHE A 74 -5.53 11.75 -5.82
N CYS A 75 -5.55 12.62 -6.84
CA CYS A 75 -4.91 13.93 -6.76
C CYS A 75 -5.75 14.94 -5.97
N SER A 76 -7.06 14.71 -5.84
CA SER A 76 -8.01 15.62 -5.20
C SER A 76 -8.38 15.17 -3.78
N ALA A 77 -8.34 13.86 -3.53
CA ALA A 77 -8.83 13.26 -2.29
C ALA A 77 -7.90 12.19 -1.72
N ILE A 78 -7.91 12.08 -0.38
CA ILE A 78 -7.36 10.93 0.33
C ILE A 78 -8.49 9.89 0.46
N ARG A 79 -8.27 8.70 -0.08
CA ARG A 79 -9.24 7.60 -0.09
C ARG A 79 -8.77 6.47 0.81
N LYS A 80 -9.64 5.49 1.07
CA LYS A 80 -9.26 4.24 1.73
C LYS A 80 -9.16 3.11 0.72
N ALA A 81 -8.14 2.28 0.86
CA ALA A 81 -7.96 1.07 0.05
C ALA A 81 -7.63 -0.12 0.95
N GLU A 82 -8.16 -1.29 0.60
CA GLU A 82 -7.67 -2.55 1.13
C GLU A 82 -6.48 -3.00 0.28
N VAL A 83 -5.33 -3.19 0.92
CA VAL A 83 -4.07 -3.51 0.24
C VAL A 83 -3.44 -4.77 0.82
N VAL A 84 -2.77 -5.53 -0.05
CA VAL A 84 -1.89 -6.64 0.32
C VAL A 84 -0.55 -6.36 -0.32
N GLY A 85 0.54 -6.43 0.45
CA GLY A 85 1.86 -6.12 -0.06
C GLY A 85 2.92 -6.16 1.03
N GLU A 86 4.09 -5.64 0.70
CA GLU A 86 5.23 -5.52 1.61
C GLU A 86 5.97 -4.22 1.33
N ILE A 87 6.68 -3.70 2.34
CA ILE A 87 7.56 -2.56 2.16
C ILE A 87 8.95 -3.08 1.79
N LYS A 88 9.45 -2.68 0.61
CA LYS A 88 10.80 -2.97 0.11
C LYS A 88 11.43 -1.68 -0.37
N ASN A 89 12.63 -1.37 0.14
CA ASN A 89 13.38 -0.17 -0.25
C ASN A 89 12.55 1.13 -0.15
N ASP A 90 11.84 1.31 0.97
CA ASP A 90 10.94 2.45 1.23
C ASP A 90 9.79 2.64 0.21
N ARG A 91 9.42 1.56 -0.51
CA ARG A 91 8.24 1.51 -1.39
C ARG A 91 7.32 0.39 -0.97
N PHE A 92 6.02 0.59 -1.13
CA PHE A 92 5.03 -0.45 -0.90
C PHE A 92 4.82 -1.24 -2.20
N VAL A 93 5.29 -2.48 -2.24
CA VAL A 93 5.13 -3.37 -3.39
C VAL A 93 3.80 -4.09 -3.24
N ALA A 94 2.77 -3.59 -3.93
CA ALA A 94 1.42 -4.11 -3.87
C ALA A 94 1.30 -5.44 -4.63
N SER A 95 0.75 -6.44 -3.95
CA SER A 95 0.27 -7.69 -4.55
C SER A 95 -1.24 -7.65 -4.82
N SER A 96 -1.97 -6.85 -4.06
CA SER A 96 -3.38 -6.50 -4.30
C SER A 96 -3.64 -5.07 -3.85
N PHE A 97 -4.50 -4.36 -4.58
CA PHE A 97 -4.94 -3.02 -4.26
C PHE A 97 -6.41 -2.86 -4.65
N LYS A 98 -7.27 -2.69 -3.65
CA LYS A 98 -8.71 -2.53 -3.83
C LYS A 98 -9.16 -1.21 -3.23
N LEU A 99 -9.45 -0.24 -4.09
CA LEU A 99 -10.04 1.04 -3.68
C LEU A 99 -11.43 0.79 -3.09
N LEU A 100 -11.67 1.32 -1.90
CA LEU A 100 -12.96 1.21 -1.23
C LEU A 100 -13.90 2.34 -1.71
N PRO A 101 -15.21 2.06 -1.82
CA PRO A 101 -16.18 3.08 -2.18
C PRO A 101 -16.16 4.22 -1.15
N LEU A 102 -16.44 5.44 -1.61
CA LEU A 102 -16.72 6.54 -0.68
C LEU A 102 -17.89 6.12 0.21
N LYS A 103 -17.74 6.28 1.52
CA LYS A 103 -18.87 6.20 2.43
C LYS A 103 -19.74 7.40 2.08
N LYS A 104 -20.89 7.17 1.44
CA LYS A 104 -21.88 8.23 1.27
C LYS A 104 -22.28 8.65 2.68
N GLU A 105 -22.03 9.88 3.05
CA GLU A 105 -22.79 10.47 4.14
C GLU A 105 -24.21 10.59 3.61
N ASP A 106 -25.14 9.88 4.24
CA ASP A 106 -26.55 10.01 3.92
C ASP A 106 -26.95 11.45 4.23
N HIS A 107 -27.00 12.30 3.20
CA HIS A 107 -27.60 13.63 3.29
C HIS A 107 -29.13 13.51 3.39
N ASN A 108 -29.61 12.82 4.42
CA ASN A 108 -30.97 12.97 4.93
C ASN A 108 -30.97 14.08 5.99
N ASN A 109 -30.58 15.29 5.58
CA ASN A 109 -31.03 16.49 6.25
C ASN A 109 -31.13 17.62 5.24
N HIS A 110 -32.13 17.51 4.36
CA HIS A 110 -32.62 18.67 3.63
C HIS A 110 -33.65 19.36 4.53
N ASP A 111 -33.16 20.05 5.55
CA ASP A 111 -33.97 21.05 6.25
C ASP A 111 -34.33 22.12 5.23
N GLY A 112 -35.63 22.22 4.96
CA GLY A 112 -36.18 23.06 3.92
C GLY A 112 -35.77 24.51 4.09
N HIS A 113 -35.18 25.07 3.04
CA HIS A 113 -35.21 26.49 2.80
C HIS A 113 -36.31 26.79 1.78
N GLN A 114 -37.47 27.18 2.31
CA GLN A 114 -38.39 28.05 1.61
C GLN A 114 -37.78 29.45 1.60
N HIS A 115 -37.57 30.03 0.42
CA HIS A 115 -37.77 31.46 0.12
C HIS A 115 -37.96 31.63 -1.39
#